data_AF-A0A8B6FPT6-F1
#
_entry.id   AF-A0A8B6FPT6-F1
#
_cell.length_a   1.000
_cell.length_b   1.000
_cell.length_c   1.000
_cell.angle_alpha   90.00
_cell.angle_beta   90.00
_cell.angle_gamma   90.00
#
_symmetry.space_group_name_H-M   'P 1'
#
loop_
_entity.id
_entity.type
_entity.pdbx_description
1 polymer ?
#
loop_
_entity_poly.entity_id
_entity_poly.type
_entity_poly.pdbx_seq_one_letter_code
_entity_poly.pdbx_strand_id
1 'polypeptide(L)'
;MENHIILVVLLLASSGTLAQFNPSLTVDSCTKSSLKLTLNDAAQDGIIYIQGQGAACKQLTVIGSNIHEFNFGACGIAWESSFKIIVQKKQLYQTGDDKQIPIMCLADLTDISLSGDVNNLDKDDDAGQNLTVKPTAFMKLYSDGVDVTGGNVKLTDMLTLTMELDADYLQDFDIKAKYCTASTIPITENTCATDTELFPEFSKPAQGYLSATFGAFRTTDLNGGSVPMTFTCSLQVCLGSCSVVGVIYMYNEVFPFASK
;
A
#
# COMPACT_ATOMS: atom_id res chain seq x y z
N MET A 1 25.15 5.23 84.82
CA MET A 1 24.14 4.40 84.14
C MET A 1 23.85 5.09 82.82
N GLU A 2 24.62 4.74 81.80
CA GLU A 2 24.54 5.34 80.46
C GLU A 2 23.55 4.54 79.61
N ASN A 3 22.52 5.23 79.12
CA ASN A 3 21.50 4.68 78.23
C ASN A 3 22.05 4.69 76.80
N HIS A 4 22.33 3.51 76.25
CA HIS A 4 22.55 3.34 74.81
C HIS A 4 21.21 3.18 74.10
N ILE A 5 20.80 4.21 73.36
CA ILE A 5 19.70 4.16 72.39
C ILE A 5 20.25 3.51 71.11
N ILE A 6 19.84 2.28 70.84
CA ILE A 6 20.12 1.58 69.59
C ILE A 6 19.10 2.06 68.56
N LEU A 7 19.54 2.92 67.63
CA LEU A 7 18.75 3.36 66.48
C LEU A 7 18.80 2.26 65.40
N VAL A 8 17.75 1.46 65.28
CA VAL A 8 17.59 0.49 64.20
C VAL A 8 17.09 1.22 62.95
N VAL A 9 17.98 1.49 62.01
CA VAL A 9 17.63 2.02 60.68
C VAL A 9 17.08 0.87 59.85
N LEU A 10 15.75 0.75 59.77
CA LEU A 10 15.08 -0.12 58.79
C LEU A 10 15.29 0.47 57.39
N LEU A 11 16.19 -0.11 56.62
CA LEU A 11 16.26 0.09 55.17
C LEU A 11 15.07 -0.65 54.53
N LEU A 12 14.01 0.10 54.20
CA LEU A 12 12.94 -0.35 53.33
C LEU A 12 13.53 -0.55 51.93
N ALA A 13 13.97 -1.77 51.62
CA ALA A 13 14.23 -2.19 50.25
C ALA A 13 12.89 -2.26 49.51
N SER A 14 12.51 -1.18 48.84
CA SER A 14 11.44 -1.22 47.84
C SER A 14 11.93 -2.10 46.69
N SER A 15 11.60 -3.38 46.72
CA SER A 15 11.68 -4.29 45.58
C SER A 15 10.65 -3.86 44.54
N GLY A 16 10.95 -2.76 43.84
CA GLY A 16 10.25 -2.41 42.62
C GLY A 16 10.46 -3.56 41.65
N THR A 17 9.38 -4.18 41.21
CA THR A 17 9.40 -5.12 40.09
C THR A 17 10.04 -4.39 38.91
N LEU A 18 11.27 -4.75 38.55
CA LEU A 18 11.89 -4.29 37.31
C LEU A 18 10.94 -4.67 36.19
N ALA A 19 10.41 -3.67 35.48
CA ALA A 19 9.56 -3.92 34.33
C ALA A 19 10.31 -4.86 33.38
N GLN A 20 9.69 -6.01 33.09
CA GLN A 20 10.25 -6.99 32.18
C GLN A 20 10.35 -6.35 30.80
N PHE A 21 11.53 -6.43 30.17
CA PHE A 21 11.72 -5.94 28.82
C PHE A 21 10.91 -6.81 27.86
N ASN A 22 9.85 -6.25 27.29
CA ASN A 22 8.95 -6.94 26.37
C ASN A 22 8.46 -5.97 25.29
N PRO A 23 9.33 -5.54 24.37
CA PRO A 23 8.94 -4.63 23.31
C PRO A 23 7.84 -5.24 22.44
N SER A 24 6.94 -4.42 21.91
CA SER A 24 5.95 -4.83 20.91
C SER A 24 6.11 -3.99 19.65
N LEU A 25 5.83 -4.59 18.50
CA LEU A 25 6.03 -3.96 17.20
C LEU A 25 4.76 -4.13 16.37
N THR A 26 4.33 -3.04 15.74
CA THR A 26 3.23 -3.01 14.77
C THR A 26 3.78 -2.48 13.45
N VAL A 27 3.46 -3.14 12.34
CA VAL A 27 3.78 -2.63 11.00
C VAL A 27 2.73 -1.60 10.61
N ASP A 28 3.11 -0.33 10.47
CA ASP A 28 2.18 0.76 10.14
C ASP A 28 1.95 0.85 8.63
N SER A 29 3.01 0.66 7.84
CA SER A 29 2.93 0.61 6.38
C SER A 29 4.13 -0.15 5.81
N CYS A 30 3.92 -0.76 4.64
CA CYS A 30 5.01 -1.33 3.87
C CYS A 30 4.84 -1.00 2.39
N THR A 31 5.87 -0.40 1.81
CA THR A 31 5.97 -0.10 0.37
C THR A 31 7.12 -0.91 -0.21
N LYS A 32 7.33 -0.84 -1.52
CA LYS A 32 8.50 -1.49 -2.14
C LYS A 32 9.81 -0.84 -1.70
N SER A 33 9.77 0.40 -1.24
CA SER A 33 10.95 1.19 -0.90
C SER A 33 11.17 1.35 0.60
N SER A 34 10.12 1.23 1.41
CA SER A 34 10.19 1.48 2.84
C SER A 34 9.28 0.58 3.68
N LEU A 35 9.71 0.30 4.90
CA LEU A 35 8.90 -0.27 5.96
C LEU A 35 8.80 0.74 7.08
N LYS A 36 7.57 1.10 7.46
CA LYS A 36 7.29 1.95 8.62
C LYS A 36 6.64 1.12 9.71
N LEU A 37 7.12 1.27 10.93
CA LEU A 37 6.65 0.52 12.08
C LEU A 37 6.62 1.34 13.34
N THR A 38 5.75 0.94 14.25
CA THR A 38 5.62 1.49 15.60
C THR A 38 6.15 0.46 16.61
N LEU A 39 7.13 0.88 17.42
CA LEU A 39 7.78 0.10 18.45
C LEU A 39 7.42 0.63 19.84
N ASN A 40 6.73 -0.17 20.64
CA ASN A 40 6.40 0.15 22.04
C ASN A 40 7.30 -0.61 23.01
N ASP A 41 7.44 -0.07 24.22
CA ASP A 41 8.21 -0.67 25.32
C ASP A 41 9.69 -0.97 24.99
N ALA A 42 10.27 -0.18 24.09
CA ALA A 42 11.69 -0.20 23.82
C ALA A 42 12.51 0.37 24.98
N ALA A 43 13.72 -0.14 25.16
CA ALA A 43 14.66 0.44 26.11
C ALA A 43 15.28 1.71 25.53
N GLN A 44 15.58 2.69 26.38
CA GLN A 44 16.45 3.81 26.00
C GLN A 44 17.83 3.27 25.59
N ASP A 45 18.39 3.80 24.50
CA ASP A 45 19.71 3.44 23.96
C ASP A 45 19.83 1.96 23.54
N GLY A 46 18.69 1.29 23.35
CA GLY A 46 18.60 0.02 22.65
C GLY A 46 18.80 0.19 21.14
N ILE A 47 18.66 -0.91 20.40
CA ILE A 47 18.65 -0.86 18.94
C ILE A 47 17.52 -1.67 18.35
N ILE A 48 17.03 -1.19 17.21
CA ILE A 48 16.16 -1.93 16.31
C ILE A 48 16.84 -2.06 14.96
N TYR A 49 16.83 -3.26 14.38
CA TYR A 49 17.42 -3.50 13.06
C TYR A 49 16.85 -4.72 12.36
N ILE A 50 17.11 -4.78 11.05
CA ILE A 50 16.74 -5.93 10.23
C ILE A 50 17.92 -6.92 10.19
N GLN A 51 17.68 -8.16 10.60
CA GLN A 51 18.69 -9.20 10.70
C GLN A 51 19.34 -9.47 9.33
N GLY A 52 20.67 -9.63 9.32
CA GLY A 52 21.44 -9.92 8.11
C GLY A 52 21.78 -8.69 7.26
N GLN A 53 21.34 -7.49 7.66
CA GLN A 53 21.57 -6.26 6.91
C GLN A 53 22.68 -5.39 7.48
N GLY A 54 23.21 -4.49 6.64
CA GLY A 54 24.32 -3.60 6.96
C GLY A 54 23.98 -2.54 8.03
N ALA A 55 24.97 -1.74 8.42
CA ALA A 55 24.83 -0.71 9.46
C ALA A 55 23.74 0.33 9.16
N ALA A 56 23.44 0.57 7.87
CA ALA A 56 22.37 1.46 7.42
C ALA A 56 20.97 1.00 7.87
N CYS A 57 20.82 -0.27 8.23
CA CYS A 57 19.56 -0.87 8.65
C CYS A 57 19.44 -1.03 10.17
N LYS A 58 20.17 -0.19 10.92
CA LYS A 58 20.16 -0.15 12.39
C LYS A 58 19.78 1.24 12.87
N GLN A 59 18.88 1.31 13.84
CA GLN A 59 18.44 2.55 14.46
C GLN A 59 18.50 2.44 15.98
N LEU A 60 18.84 3.54 16.65
CA LEU A 60 18.78 3.63 18.11
C LEU A 60 17.32 3.79 18.55
N THR A 61 16.95 3.18 19.66
CA THR A 61 15.64 3.38 20.29
C THR A 61 15.72 4.53 21.29
N VAL A 62 14.76 5.45 21.22
CA VAL A 62 14.72 6.66 22.05
C VAL A 62 13.35 6.79 22.70
N ILE A 63 13.31 7.04 24.01
CA ILE A 63 12.06 7.27 24.72
C ILE A 63 11.37 8.50 24.11
N GLY A 64 10.09 8.33 23.72
CA GLY A 64 9.29 9.36 23.07
C GLY A 64 9.32 9.32 21.54
N SER A 65 10.12 8.44 20.94
CA SER A 65 10.08 8.12 19.51
C SER A 65 9.86 6.62 19.34
N ASN A 66 8.64 6.25 18.94
CA ASN A 66 8.24 4.87 18.68
C ASN A 66 8.19 4.54 17.18
N ILE A 67 8.19 5.54 16.31
CA ILE A 67 8.12 5.33 14.86
C ILE A 67 9.52 5.10 14.30
N HIS A 68 9.68 4.01 13.57
CA HIS A 68 10.91 3.66 12.86
C HIS A 68 10.60 3.41 11.38
N GLU A 69 11.46 3.90 10.50
CA GLU A 69 11.32 3.73 9.06
C GLU A 69 12.60 3.14 8.45
N PHE A 70 12.49 2.00 7.79
CA PHE A 70 13.60 1.33 7.12
C PHE A 70 13.47 1.49 5.61
N ASN A 71 14.46 2.11 4.97
CA ASN A 71 14.53 2.16 3.52
C ASN A 71 15.17 0.87 2.96
N PHE A 72 14.42 0.09 2.19
CA PHE A 72 14.88 -1.19 1.66
C PHE A 72 16.07 -1.07 0.72
N GLY A 73 16.15 -0.01 -0.08
CA GLY A 73 17.30 0.25 -0.95
C GLY A 73 18.58 0.48 -0.16
N ALA A 74 18.54 1.31 0.88
CA ALA A 74 19.67 1.54 1.77
C ALA A 74 20.04 0.30 2.61
N CYS A 75 19.04 -0.50 2.95
CA CYS A 75 19.21 -1.73 3.72
C CYS A 75 19.67 -2.93 2.89
N GLY A 76 19.54 -2.91 1.56
CA GLY A 76 19.81 -4.07 0.71
C GLY A 76 18.74 -5.16 0.82
N ILE A 77 17.50 -4.80 1.15
CA ILE A 77 16.38 -5.72 1.33
C ILE A 77 15.58 -5.82 0.03
N ALA A 78 15.25 -7.05 -0.38
CA ALA A 78 14.24 -7.28 -1.40
C ALA A 78 12.86 -7.25 -0.74
N TRP A 79 11.95 -6.41 -1.23
CA TRP A 79 10.61 -6.23 -0.66
C TRP A 79 9.82 -7.55 -0.55
N GLU A 80 9.94 -8.43 -1.54
CA GLU A 80 9.25 -9.72 -1.61
C GLU A 80 9.85 -10.80 -0.67
N SER A 81 10.87 -10.45 0.11
CA SER A 81 11.52 -11.38 1.04
C SER A 81 10.95 -11.25 2.45
N SER A 82 10.84 -12.38 3.16
CA SER A 82 10.62 -12.35 4.60
C SER A 82 11.91 -11.96 5.31
N PHE A 83 11.81 -11.10 6.32
CA PHE A 83 12.94 -10.65 7.11
C PHE A 83 12.60 -10.67 8.61
N LYS A 84 13.63 -10.58 9.46
CA LYS A 84 13.45 -10.59 10.90
C LYS A 84 13.91 -9.26 11.47
N ILE A 85 13.03 -8.61 12.22
CA ILE A 85 13.40 -7.45 13.02
C ILE A 85 13.90 -7.94 14.38
N ILE A 86 15.04 -7.39 14.79
CA ILE A 86 15.63 -7.62 16.09
C ILE A 86 15.51 -6.34 16.90
N VAL A 87 14.88 -6.43 18.07
CA VAL A 87 14.83 -5.34 19.06
C VAL A 87 15.69 -5.73 20.24
N GLN A 88 16.73 -4.93 20.49
CA GLN A 88 17.70 -5.18 21.53
C GLN A 88 17.59 -4.17 22.65
N LYS A 89 17.73 -4.65 23.87
CA LYS A 89 17.76 -3.80 25.06
C LYS A 89 19.01 -2.92 25.14
N LYS A 90 20.13 -3.36 24.55
CA LYS A 90 21.43 -2.67 24.59
C LYS A 90 22.13 -2.76 23.24
N GLN A 91 22.79 -1.68 22.83
CA GLN A 91 23.44 -1.57 21.52
C GLN A 91 24.58 -2.58 21.24
N LEU A 92 25.35 -2.99 22.26
CA LEU A 92 26.63 -3.69 22.07
C LEU A 92 26.58 -5.21 22.31
N TYR A 93 25.47 -5.73 22.84
CA TYR A 93 25.38 -7.14 23.23
C TYR A 93 23.99 -7.67 22.96
N GLN A 94 23.92 -8.83 22.30
CA GLN A 94 22.71 -9.63 22.27
C GLN A 94 22.50 -10.32 23.62
N THR A 95 21.29 -10.25 24.16
CA THR A 95 20.91 -11.04 25.33
C THR A 95 19.75 -11.96 24.98
N GLY A 96 19.46 -12.92 25.86
CA GLY A 96 18.26 -13.76 25.73
C GLY A 96 16.94 -12.98 25.85
N ASP A 97 17.00 -11.71 26.26
CA ASP A 97 15.84 -10.82 26.34
C ASP A 97 15.55 -10.10 25.02
N ASP A 98 16.46 -10.18 24.04
CA ASP A 98 16.26 -9.56 22.74
C ASP A 98 15.08 -10.23 22.02
N LYS A 99 14.24 -9.41 21.39
CA LYS A 99 13.06 -9.90 20.68
C LYS A 99 13.36 -10.03 19.20
N GLN A 100 13.02 -11.18 18.62
CA GLN A 100 13.08 -11.41 17.18
C GLN A 100 11.66 -11.54 16.66
N ILE A 101 11.30 -10.68 15.72
CA ILE A 101 9.95 -10.58 15.18
C ILE A 101 10.06 -10.82 13.67
N PRO A 102 9.54 -11.93 13.14
CA PRO A 102 9.48 -12.13 11.70
C PRO A 102 8.45 -11.15 11.10
N ILE A 103 8.83 -10.52 10.00
CA ILE A 103 7.98 -9.61 9.23
C ILE A 103 8.04 -10.00 7.77
N MET A 104 6.88 -9.95 7.12
CA MET A 104 6.75 -10.14 5.69
C MET A 104 5.81 -9.08 5.16
N CYS A 105 6.26 -8.38 4.12
CA CYS A 105 5.40 -7.48 3.36
C CYS A 105 4.87 -8.23 2.15
N LEU A 106 3.55 -8.34 2.05
CA LEU A 106 2.89 -8.97 0.90
C LEU A 106 2.14 -7.90 0.12
N ALA A 107 2.33 -7.87 -1.18
CA ALA A 107 1.51 -7.05 -2.07
C ALA A 107 0.24 -7.81 -2.44
N ASP A 108 -0.92 -7.26 -2.13
CA ASP A 108 -2.18 -7.74 -2.68
C ASP A 108 -2.39 -7.12 -4.07
N LEU A 109 -2.12 -7.91 -5.10
CA LEU A 109 -2.34 -7.53 -6.50
C LEU A 109 -3.74 -7.92 -7.00
N THR A 110 -4.68 -8.24 -6.11
CA THR A 110 -6.08 -8.42 -6.51
C THR A 110 -6.66 -7.13 -7.06
N ASP A 111 -7.64 -7.27 -7.95
CA ASP A 111 -8.27 -6.12 -8.59
C ASP A 111 -8.85 -5.14 -7.52
N ILE A 112 -8.73 -3.85 -7.82
CA ILE A 112 -9.33 -2.77 -7.01
C ILE A 112 -10.68 -2.45 -7.63
N SER A 113 -11.74 -2.48 -6.83
CA SER A 113 -13.06 -2.02 -7.26
C SER A 113 -13.28 -0.59 -6.81
N LEU A 114 -13.57 0.29 -7.78
CA LEU A 114 -13.93 1.69 -7.57
C LEU A 114 -15.42 1.87 -7.82
N SER A 115 -16.14 2.16 -6.76
CA SER A 115 -17.49 2.73 -6.74
C SER A 115 -17.48 3.90 -5.76
N GLY A 116 -18.49 4.76 -5.73
CA GLY A 116 -18.56 5.90 -4.81
C GLY A 116 -18.61 5.57 -3.30
N ASP A 117 -18.19 4.36 -2.90
CA ASP A 117 -18.14 3.88 -1.53
C ASP A 117 -16.73 3.43 -1.16
N VAL A 118 -16.25 3.95 -0.04
CA VAL A 118 -14.95 3.64 0.57
C VAL A 118 -15.09 2.38 1.41
N ASN A 119 -14.45 1.29 1.01
CA ASN A 119 -14.30 0.12 1.88
C ASN A 119 -12.89 0.14 2.48
N ASN A 120 -12.80 0.34 3.79
CA ASN A 120 -11.62 -0.03 4.56
C ASN A 120 -11.50 -1.56 4.55
N LEU A 121 -10.41 -2.08 3.97
CA LEU A 121 -10.05 -3.49 4.05
C LEU A 121 -8.70 -3.61 4.78
N ASP A 122 -8.67 -3.23 6.06
CA ASP A 122 -7.63 -3.74 6.94
C ASP A 122 -8.00 -5.17 7.34
N LYS A 123 -7.27 -6.12 6.78
CA LYS A 123 -7.10 -7.44 7.37
C LYS A 123 -5.76 -7.45 8.08
N ASP A 124 -5.70 -6.77 9.22
CA ASP A 124 -4.65 -7.02 10.20
C ASP A 124 -4.72 -8.51 10.60
N ASP A 125 -3.62 -9.23 10.45
CA ASP A 125 -3.47 -10.48 11.20
C ASP A 125 -3.47 -10.15 12.69
N ASP A 126 -3.94 -11.07 13.53
CA ASP A 126 -4.20 -10.85 14.97
C ASP A 126 -2.95 -10.46 15.81
N ALA A 127 -1.79 -10.18 15.17
CA ALA A 127 -0.59 -9.66 15.80
C ALA A 127 0.06 -8.44 15.09
N GLY A 128 -0.45 -7.96 13.95
CA GLY A 128 0.10 -6.81 13.20
C GLY A 128 1.53 -7.02 12.67
N GLN A 129 1.93 -8.29 12.48
CA GLN A 129 3.30 -8.68 12.12
C GLN A 129 3.48 -8.90 10.63
N ASN A 130 2.44 -9.38 9.94
CA ASN A 130 2.40 -9.44 8.49
C ASN A 130 1.39 -8.41 8.00
N LEU A 131 1.86 -7.50 7.14
CA LEU A 131 1.00 -6.53 6.49
C LEU A 131 0.81 -6.95 5.04
N THR A 132 -0.43 -7.22 4.68
CA THR A 132 -0.84 -7.34 3.29
C THR A 132 -1.23 -5.96 2.81
N VAL A 133 -0.42 -5.40 1.92
CA VAL A 133 -0.60 -4.05 1.40
C VAL A 133 -1.45 -4.14 0.15
N LYS A 134 -2.67 -3.63 0.24
CA LYS A 134 -3.57 -3.49 -0.91
C LYS A 134 -3.56 -2.04 -1.37
N PRO A 135 -3.03 -1.73 -2.56
CA PRO A 135 -3.07 -0.37 -3.09
C PRO A 135 -4.50 0.14 -3.17
N THR A 136 -4.69 1.39 -2.81
CA THR A 136 -5.97 2.10 -2.93
C THR A 136 -5.92 3.07 -4.10
N ALA A 137 -7.09 3.33 -4.68
CA ALA A 137 -7.25 4.25 -5.78
C ALA A 137 -8.55 5.03 -5.60
N PHE A 138 -8.65 6.17 -6.28
CA PHE A 138 -9.88 6.94 -6.35
C PHE A 138 -10.25 7.24 -7.80
N MET A 139 -11.52 7.58 -8.00
CA MET A 139 -12.09 7.94 -9.29
C MET A 139 -12.74 9.31 -9.18
N LYS A 140 -12.47 10.19 -10.16
CA LYS A 140 -13.06 11.53 -10.25
C LYS A 140 -13.52 11.81 -11.66
N LEU A 141 -14.55 12.64 -11.76
CA LEU A 141 -15.11 13.09 -13.02
C LEU A 141 -14.97 14.61 -13.12
N TYR A 142 -14.37 15.09 -14.20
CA TYR A 142 -14.16 16.52 -14.43
C TYR A 142 -14.94 17.00 -15.66
N SER A 143 -15.43 18.24 -15.62
CA SER A 143 -15.93 18.98 -16.78
C SER A 143 -15.21 20.32 -16.83
N ASP A 144 -14.55 20.63 -17.95
CA ASP A 144 -13.73 21.85 -18.10
C ASP A 144 -12.72 22.06 -16.95
N GLY A 145 -12.16 20.96 -16.44
CA GLY A 145 -11.19 20.96 -15.33
C GLY A 145 -11.79 21.13 -13.93
N VAL A 146 -13.12 21.23 -13.81
CA VAL A 146 -13.83 21.30 -12.52
C VAL A 146 -14.37 19.92 -12.16
N ASP A 147 -14.14 19.48 -10.92
CA ASP A 147 -14.68 18.23 -10.40
C ASP A 147 -16.21 18.32 -10.33
N VAL A 148 -16.90 17.41 -11.02
CA VAL A 148 -18.36 17.32 -11.12
C VAL A 148 -18.90 16.04 -10.51
N THR A 149 -18.09 15.32 -9.72
CA THR A 149 -18.49 14.09 -9.03
C THR A 149 -19.69 14.35 -8.11
N GLY A 150 -20.80 13.66 -8.35
CA GLY A 150 -22.06 13.87 -7.62
C GLY A 150 -22.83 15.15 -7.99
N GLY A 151 -22.34 15.91 -8.97
CA GLY A 151 -22.96 17.14 -9.48
C GLY A 151 -23.82 16.92 -10.73
N ASN A 152 -24.25 18.04 -11.32
CA ASN A 152 -24.97 18.06 -12.59
C ASN A 152 -24.03 18.43 -13.74
N VAL A 153 -24.21 17.76 -14.89
CA VAL A 153 -23.48 18.03 -16.13
C VAL A 153 -24.48 18.25 -17.26
N LYS A 154 -24.10 19.01 -18.29
CA LYS A 154 -24.91 19.20 -19.50
C LYS A 154 -24.47 18.19 -20.56
N LEU A 155 -25.40 17.80 -21.43
CA LEU A 155 -25.11 16.90 -22.56
C LEU A 155 -24.12 17.47 -23.59
N THR A 156 -23.86 18.78 -23.54
CA THR A 156 -22.87 19.44 -24.39
C THR A 156 -21.46 19.41 -23.82
N ASP A 157 -21.32 18.98 -22.56
CA ASP A 157 -20.05 19.04 -21.84
C ASP A 157 -19.15 17.87 -22.26
N MET A 158 -17.83 18.08 -22.17
CA MET A 158 -16.84 17.01 -22.27
C MET A 158 -16.47 16.57 -20.86
N LEU A 159 -16.63 15.28 -20.58
CA LEU A 159 -16.31 14.70 -19.29
C LEU A 159 -14.94 14.03 -19.36
N THR A 160 -14.11 14.28 -18.35
CA THR A 160 -12.83 13.61 -18.17
C THR A 160 -12.90 12.74 -16.94
N LEU A 161 -12.96 11.43 -17.14
CA LEU A 161 -12.87 10.43 -16.08
C LEU A 161 -11.41 10.17 -15.78
N THR A 162 -11.03 10.29 -14.51
CA THR A 162 -9.67 10.04 -14.04
C THR A 162 -9.70 8.99 -12.94
N MET A 163 -8.74 8.07 -12.97
CA MET A 163 -8.50 7.11 -11.89
C MET A 163 -7.04 7.19 -11.50
N GLU A 164 -6.78 7.28 -10.20
CA GLU A 164 -5.43 7.52 -9.67
C GLU A 164 -5.22 6.70 -8.40
N LEU A 165 -4.07 6.04 -8.31
CA LEU A 165 -3.61 5.40 -7.07
C LEU A 165 -3.31 6.46 -6.00
N ASP A 166 -3.47 6.11 -4.73
CA ASP A 166 -3.01 6.98 -3.66
C ASP A 166 -1.49 7.23 -3.75
N ALA A 167 -1.06 8.41 -3.29
CA ALA A 167 0.30 8.92 -3.49
C ALA A 167 1.39 7.95 -2.99
N ASP A 168 1.10 7.20 -1.93
CA ASP A 168 2.00 6.22 -1.32
C ASP A 168 2.29 5.03 -2.25
N TYR A 169 1.45 4.78 -3.27
CA TYR A 169 1.56 3.65 -4.19
C TYR A 169 2.05 4.02 -5.59
N LEU A 170 2.08 5.30 -5.96
CA LEU A 170 2.39 5.76 -7.32
C LEU A 170 3.78 5.35 -7.83
N GLN A 171 4.76 5.20 -6.94
CA GLN A 171 6.12 4.80 -7.32
C GLN A 171 6.24 3.30 -7.58
N ASP A 172 5.41 2.51 -6.90
CA ASP A 172 5.61 1.06 -6.80
C ASP A 172 4.65 0.28 -7.67
N PHE A 173 3.44 0.79 -7.84
CA PHE A 173 2.36 0.12 -8.53
C PHE A 173 1.89 0.92 -9.73
N ASP A 174 1.18 0.22 -10.58
CA ASP A 174 0.56 0.80 -11.74
C ASP A 174 -0.80 0.14 -11.99
N ILE A 175 -1.66 0.81 -12.75
CA ILE A 175 -3.04 0.37 -12.96
C ILE A 175 -3.43 0.28 -14.44
N LYS A 176 -4.41 -0.58 -14.71
CA LYS A 176 -5.17 -0.67 -15.96
C LYS A 176 -6.65 -0.79 -15.64
N ALA A 177 -7.49 -0.09 -16.40
CA ALA A 177 -8.93 -0.30 -16.36
C ALA A 177 -9.23 -1.69 -16.91
N LYS A 178 -9.76 -2.61 -16.11
CA LYS A 178 -10.12 -3.97 -16.55
C LYS A 178 -11.55 -4.03 -17.01
N TYR A 179 -12.46 -3.50 -16.20
CA TYR A 179 -13.89 -3.45 -16.50
C TYR A 179 -14.47 -2.15 -15.97
N CYS A 180 -15.05 -1.31 -16.82
CA CYS A 180 -15.66 -0.04 -16.42
C CYS A 180 -17.06 0.08 -16.98
N THR A 181 -17.99 0.61 -16.19
CA THR A 181 -19.35 0.92 -16.63
C THR A 181 -19.80 2.31 -16.20
N ALA A 182 -20.68 2.89 -17.01
CA ALA A 182 -21.56 3.98 -16.62
C ALA A 182 -22.97 3.42 -16.44
N SER A 183 -23.34 3.16 -15.20
CA SER A 183 -24.51 2.36 -14.81
C SER A 183 -24.45 0.98 -15.48
N THR A 184 -25.23 0.76 -16.53
CA THR A 184 -25.28 -0.50 -17.29
C THR A 184 -24.57 -0.45 -18.64
N ILE A 185 -24.03 0.72 -19.02
CA ILE A 185 -23.32 0.89 -20.30
C ILE A 185 -21.86 0.53 -20.08
N PRO A 186 -21.33 -0.50 -20.76
CA PRO A 186 -19.92 -0.84 -20.65
C PRO A 186 -19.06 0.21 -21.37
N ILE A 187 -17.99 0.65 -20.70
CA ILE A 187 -16.98 1.58 -21.21
C ILE A 187 -15.73 0.79 -21.59
N THR A 188 -15.34 -0.18 -20.76
CA THR A 188 -14.15 -1.00 -20.95
C THR A 188 -14.46 -2.43 -20.56
N GLU A 189 -14.02 -3.39 -21.38
CA GLU A 189 -14.09 -4.82 -21.09
C GLU A 189 -12.74 -5.47 -21.40
N ASN A 190 -12.22 -6.24 -20.44
CA ASN A 190 -10.92 -6.90 -20.58
C ASN A 190 -9.80 -5.95 -21.06
N THR A 191 -9.73 -4.76 -20.45
CA THR A 191 -8.72 -3.73 -20.74
C THR A 191 -8.82 -3.01 -22.09
N CYS A 192 -9.89 -3.25 -22.86
CA CYS A 192 -10.13 -2.56 -24.13
C CYS A 192 -11.43 -1.75 -24.05
N ALA A 193 -11.48 -0.60 -24.73
CA ALA A 193 -12.71 0.15 -24.89
C ALA A 193 -13.75 -0.69 -25.66
N THR A 194 -15.00 -0.69 -25.18
CA THR A 194 -16.11 -1.41 -25.83
C THR A 194 -16.62 -0.69 -27.08
N ASP A 195 -16.55 0.63 -27.09
CA ASP A 195 -16.93 1.50 -28.20
C ASP A 195 -15.98 2.69 -28.24
N THR A 196 -14.99 2.66 -29.13
CA THR A 196 -13.96 3.71 -29.24
C THR A 196 -14.48 5.04 -29.78
N GLU A 197 -15.67 5.07 -30.38
CA GLU A 197 -16.28 6.31 -30.87
C GLU A 197 -16.91 7.11 -29.72
N LEU A 198 -17.52 6.40 -28.77
CA LEU A 198 -18.15 7.01 -27.58
C LEU A 198 -17.19 7.10 -26.39
N PHE A 199 -16.34 6.10 -26.20
CA PHE A 199 -15.44 5.93 -25.08
C PHE A 199 -14.03 5.64 -25.60
N PRO A 200 -13.16 6.66 -25.73
CA PRO A 200 -11.80 6.40 -26.16
C PRO A 200 -11.05 5.55 -25.14
N GLU A 201 -9.98 4.89 -25.61
CA GLU A 201 -9.08 4.16 -24.73
C GLU A 201 -8.52 5.05 -23.61
N PHE A 202 -8.36 4.47 -22.42
CA PHE A 202 -7.75 5.18 -21.30
C PHE A 202 -6.30 5.54 -21.64
N SER A 203 -6.02 6.83 -21.65
CA SER A 203 -4.66 7.35 -21.70
C SER A 203 -3.96 7.19 -20.36
N LYS A 204 -2.63 7.06 -20.42
CA LYS A 204 -1.77 6.84 -19.27
C LYS A 204 -0.64 7.87 -19.22
N PRO A 205 -0.92 9.10 -18.77
CA PRO A 205 0.07 10.17 -18.73
C PRO A 205 1.17 9.92 -17.69
N ALA A 206 0.89 9.16 -16.63
CA ALA A 206 1.83 8.81 -15.57
C ALA A 206 1.56 7.41 -15.02
N GLN A 207 2.53 6.85 -14.29
CA GLN A 207 2.35 5.61 -13.54
C GLN A 207 1.27 5.80 -12.47
N GLY A 208 0.39 4.80 -12.32
CA GLY A 208 -0.69 4.84 -11.34
C GLY A 208 -1.85 5.77 -11.70
N TYR A 209 -1.86 6.34 -12.92
CA TYR A 209 -2.88 7.28 -13.38
C TYR A 209 -3.48 6.87 -14.73
N LEU A 210 -4.80 6.91 -14.82
CA LEU A 210 -5.57 6.68 -16.05
C LEU A 210 -6.53 7.84 -16.29
N SER A 211 -6.69 8.24 -17.56
CA SER A 211 -7.70 9.23 -17.94
C SER A 211 -8.32 8.95 -19.30
N ALA A 212 -9.63 9.12 -19.39
CA ALA A 212 -10.38 9.09 -20.64
C ALA A 212 -11.33 10.29 -20.70
N THR A 213 -11.40 10.94 -21.87
CA THR A 213 -12.26 12.10 -22.10
C THR A 213 -13.31 11.76 -23.15
N PHE A 214 -14.59 11.92 -22.82
CA PHE A 214 -15.71 11.59 -23.69
C PHE A 214 -16.84 12.61 -23.55
N GLY A 215 -17.75 12.67 -24.52
CA GLY A 215 -18.91 13.55 -24.46
C GLY A 215 -19.88 13.13 -23.35
N ALA A 216 -20.49 14.09 -22.66
CA ALA A 216 -21.52 13.79 -21.69
C ALA A 216 -22.73 13.12 -22.36
N PHE A 217 -23.25 12.08 -21.73
CA PHE A 217 -24.44 11.37 -22.16
C PHE A 217 -25.40 11.21 -20.99
N ARG A 218 -26.67 10.93 -21.31
CA ARG A 218 -27.69 10.61 -20.30
C ARG A 218 -28.19 9.19 -20.50
N THR A 219 -28.40 8.51 -19.39
CA THR A 219 -29.30 7.36 -19.36
C THR A 219 -30.72 7.87 -19.15
N THR A 220 -31.66 7.32 -19.91
CA THR A 220 -33.08 7.59 -19.73
C THR A 220 -33.78 6.34 -19.23
N ASP A 221 -34.77 6.52 -18.35
CA ASP A 221 -35.67 5.42 -18.01
C ASP A 221 -36.57 5.05 -19.20
N LEU A 222 -37.41 4.02 -19.03
CA LEU A 222 -38.36 3.55 -20.06
C LEU A 222 -39.40 4.61 -20.46
N ASN A 223 -39.58 5.66 -19.66
CA ASN A 223 -40.50 6.77 -19.91
C ASN A 223 -39.79 8.03 -20.43
N GLY A 224 -38.47 7.97 -20.66
CA GLY A 224 -37.65 9.10 -21.11
C GLY A 224 -37.18 10.05 -20.00
N GLY A 225 -37.43 9.71 -18.73
CA GLY A 225 -36.96 10.45 -17.56
C GLY A 225 -35.46 10.33 -17.35
N SER A 226 -34.83 11.35 -16.78
CA SER A 226 -33.39 11.35 -16.48
C SER A 226 -33.09 10.44 -15.30
N VAL A 227 -32.10 9.56 -15.45
CA VAL A 227 -31.63 8.67 -14.38
C VAL A 227 -30.22 9.07 -13.96
N PRO A 228 -29.89 9.08 -12.65
CA PRO A 228 -28.52 9.27 -12.20
C PRO A 228 -27.58 8.22 -12.83
N MET A 229 -26.43 8.69 -13.30
CA MET A 229 -25.41 7.84 -13.89
C MET A 229 -24.32 7.56 -12.86
N THR A 230 -24.03 6.28 -12.64
CA THR A 230 -23.02 5.84 -11.68
C THR A 230 -21.85 5.23 -12.43
N PHE A 231 -20.67 5.84 -12.33
CA PHE A 231 -19.46 5.23 -12.87
C PHE A 231 -18.93 4.19 -11.89
N THR A 232 -18.57 3.02 -12.39
CA THR A 232 -17.88 1.98 -11.63
C THR A 232 -16.76 1.39 -12.46
N CYS A 233 -15.63 1.07 -11.83
CA CYS A 233 -14.48 0.49 -12.50
C CYS A 233 -13.82 -0.57 -11.63
N SER A 234 -13.39 -1.66 -12.25
CA SER A 234 -12.44 -2.62 -11.69
C SER A 234 -11.08 -2.37 -12.34
N LEU A 235 -10.07 -2.17 -11.51
CA LEU A 235 -8.69 -1.92 -11.91
C LEU A 235 -7.84 -3.15 -11.68
N GLN A 236 -7.07 -3.54 -12.70
CA GLN A 236 -5.97 -4.48 -12.54
C GLN A 236 -4.75 -3.71 -12.00
N VAL A 237 -4.16 -4.22 -10.93
CA VAL A 237 -2.94 -3.68 -10.33
C VAL A 237 -1.73 -4.48 -10.80
N CYS A 238 -0.66 -3.78 -11.19
CA CYS A 238 0.63 -4.38 -11.51
C CYS A 238 1.69 -3.86 -10.55
N LEU A 239 2.67 -4.73 -10.24
CA LEU A 239 3.90 -4.29 -9.61
C LEU A 239 4.81 -3.65 -10.65
N GLY A 240 5.13 -2.37 -10.47
CA GLY A 240 5.78 -1.54 -11.49
C GLY A 240 4.85 -1.30 -12.68
N SER A 241 5.40 -0.98 -13.86
CA SER A 241 4.59 -0.62 -15.02
C SER A 241 3.72 -1.77 -15.52
N CYS A 242 2.42 -1.49 -15.70
CA CYS A 242 1.50 -2.38 -16.42
C CYS A 242 1.83 -2.33 -17.92
N SER A 243 2.87 -3.07 -18.34
CA SER A 243 3.24 -3.20 -19.75
C SER A 243 2.04 -3.71 -20.55
N VAL A 244 1.77 -3.14 -21.74
CA VAL A 244 0.98 -3.86 -22.74
C VAL A 244 1.82 -5.09 -23.05
N VAL A 245 1.33 -6.30 -22.76
CA VAL A 245 1.99 -7.51 -23.26
C VAL A 245 1.89 -7.36 -24.77
N GLY A 246 2.97 -6.87 -25.39
CA GLY A 246 3.07 -6.83 -26.83
C GLY A 246 2.78 -8.25 -27.28
N VAL A 247 1.79 -8.42 -28.15
CA VAL A 247 1.56 -9.69 -28.81
C VAL A 247 2.88 -10.06 -29.45
N ILE A 248 3.62 -10.98 -28.82
CA ILE A 248 4.80 -11.57 -29.43
C ILE A 248 4.21 -12.42 -30.55
N TYR A 249 4.14 -11.84 -31.75
CA TYR A 249 4.00 -12.61 -32.97
C TYR A 249 5.25 -13.49 -33.03
N MET A 250 5.17 -14.70 -32.49
CA MET A 250 6.11 -15.75 -32.85
C MET A 250 5.85 -16.05 -34.32
N TYR A 251 6.53 -15.32 -35.20
CA TYR A 251 6.70 -15.76 -36.58
C TYR A 251 7.41 -17.12 -36.49
N ASN A 252 6.67 -18.19 -36.72
CA ASN A 252 7.24 -19.49 -37.01
C ASN A 252 8.02 -19.34 -38.32
N GLU A 253 9.31 -19.05 -38.24
CA GLU A 253 10.21 -19.29 -39.36
C GLU A 253 10.29 -20.81 -39.56
N VAL A 254 9.51 -21.28 -40.53
CA VAL A 254 9.64 -22.63 -41.09
C VAL A 254 11.02 -22.70 -41.74
N PHE A 255 12.00 -23.31 -41.07
CA PHE A 255 13.26 -23.69 -41.69
C PHE A 255 13.00 -24.80 -42.72
N PRO A 256 13.23 -24.57 -44.03
CA PRO A 256 13.20 -25.66 -44.99
C PRO A 256 14.43 -26.53 -44.75
N PHE A 257 14.21 -27.77 -44.32
CA PHE A 257 15.24 -28.80 -44.35
C PHE A 257 15.67 -29.01 -45.80
N ALA A 258 16.90 -28.62 -46.11
CA ALA A 258 17.59 -29.07 -47.31
C ALA A 258 17.75 -30.60 -47.23
N SER A 259 17.07 -31.32 -48.14
CA SER A 259 17.36 -32.73 -48.39
C SER A 259 18.65 -32.83 -49.21
N LYS A 260 19.46 -33.84 -48.88
CA LYS A 260 20.58 -34.29 -49.70
C LYS A 260 20.10 -35.08 -50.90
#